data_AF-A0A7N2LM75-F1
#
_entry.id   AF-A0A7N2LM75-F1
#
_cell.length_a   1.000
_cell.length_b   1.000
_cell.length_c   1.000
_cell.angle_alpha   90.00
_cell.angle_beta   90.00
_cell.angle_gamma   90.00
#
_symmetry.space_group_name_H-M   'P 1'
#
loop_
_entity.id
_entity.type
_entity.pdbx_description
1 polymer ?
#
loop_
_entity_poly.entity_id
_entity_poly.type
_entity_poly.pdbx_seq_one_letter_code
_entity_poly.pdbx_strand_id
1 'polypeptide(L)'
;MGKILEKIGSMKELESVDLSLNHLSGKIPPSMSNLTFLSLLDLSYNNLSGRILSSTQLQSFDALRYIGNPQLCGDPLPKNCIIEEQSLNRSPIGSVEDDSKNSSFYIDEFIGKAKSLP
;
A
#
# COMPACT_ATOMS: atom_id res chain seq x y z
N MET A 1 -15.86 -16.42 -2.68
CA MET A 1 -14.96 -15.28 -2.42
C MET A 1 -15.61 -14.38 -1.39
N GLY A 2 -14.97 -14.17 -0.24
CA GLY A 2 -15.50 -13.31 0.83
C GLY A 2 -14.70 -12.01 0.94
N LYS A 3 -15.22 -11.04 1.70
CA LYS A 3 -14.47 -9.82 2.08
C LYS A 3 -14.58 -9.65 3.59
N ILE A 4 -13.57 -9.04 4.19
CA ILE A 4 -13.67 -8.60 5.58
C ILE A 4 -14.58 -7.38 5.59
N LEU A 5 -15.68 -7.44 6.35
CA LEU A 5 -16.67 -6.37 6.41
C LEU A 5 -16.22 -5.27 7.37
N GLU A 6 -16.52 -4.00 7.03
CA GLU A 6 -16.25 -2.84 7.91
C GLU A 6 -16.89 -2.96 9.30
N LYS A 7 -17.94 -3.78 9.43
CA LYS A 7 -18.61 -4.01 10.70
C LYS A 7 -17.71 -4.68 11.74
N ILE A 8 -16.62 -5.34 11.34
CA ILE A 8 -15.69 -5.96 12.30
C ILE A 8 -15.17 -4.93 13.32
N GLY A 9 -14.91 -3.69 12.89
CA GLY A 9 -14.40 -2.64 13.77
C GLY A 9 -15.38 -2.11 14.83
N SER A 10 -16.63 -2.58 14.86
CA SER A 10 -17.56 -2.32 15.96
C SER A 10 -17.38 -3.27 17.14
N MET A 11 -16.68 -4.40 16.95
CA MET A 11 -16.44 -5.41 17.98
C MET A 11 -15.23 -5.00 18.84
N LYS A 12 -15.38 -3.94 19.65
CA LYS A 12 -14.26 -3.30 20.35
C LYS A 12 -13.50 -4.24 21.30
N GLU A 13 -14.19 -5.21 21.88
CA GLU A 13 -13.63 -6.19 22.84
C GLU A 13 -13.00 -7.40 22.14
N LEU A 14 -12.87 -7.40 20.81
CA LEU A 14 -12.32 -8.53 20.08
C LEU A 14 -10.80 -8.61 20.31
N GLU A 15 -10.37 -9.70 20.95
CA GLU A 15 -8.96 -9.93 21.29
C GLU A 15 -8.21 -10.75 20.24
N SER A 16 -8.92 -11.60 19.50
CA SER A 16 -8.33 -12.55 18.56
C SER A 16 -9.13 -12.62 17.26
N VAL A 17 -8.42 -12.48 16.13
CA VAL A 17 -8.96 -12.64 14.78
C VAL A 17 -8.05 -13.58 14.01
N ASP A 18 -8.51 -14.80 13.75
CA ASP A 18 -7.88 -15.72 12.81
C ASP A 18 -8.80 -15.89 11.60
N LEU A 19 -8.36 -15.40 10.46
CA LEU A 19 -9.00 -15.54 9.16
C LEU A 19 -8.06 -16.18 8.15
N SER A 20 -6.99 -16.83 8.63
CA SER A 20 -5.96 -17.43 7.78
C SER A 20 -6.54 -18.54 6.88
N LEU A 21 -5.84 -18.88 5.80
CA LEU A 21 -6.18 -20.01 4.90
C LEU A 21 -7.60 -19.95 4.32
N ASN A 22 -8.03 -18.75 3.94
CA ASN A 22 -9.34 -18.53 3.34
C ASN A 22 -9.21 -17.97 1.91
N HIS A 23 -10.36 -17.77 1.26
CA HIS A 23 -10.45 -17.12 -0.06
C HIS A 23 -11.01 -15.69 0.07
N LEU A 24 -10.58 -14.96 1.11
CA LEU A 24 -10.96 -13.56 1.28
C LEU A 24 -10.21 -12.69 0.27
N SER A 25 -10.86 -11.64 -0.22
CA SER A 25 -10.25 -10.70 -1.16
C SER A 25 -10.63 -9.24 -0.88
N GLY A 26 -9.97 -8.33 -1.57
CA GLY A 26 -10.11 -6.90 -1.35
C GLY A 26 -9.18 -6.38 -0.24
N LYS A 27 -9.41 -5.13 0.17
CA LYS A 27 -8.56 -4.45 1.16
C LYS A 27 -8.90 -4.90 2.58
N ILE A 28 -7.91 -4.80 3.47
CA ILE A 28 -8.16 -4.84 4.91
C ILE A 28 -8.96 -3.56 5.27
N PRO A 29 -10.16 -3.69 5.85
CA PRO A 29 -11.02 -2.54 6.11
C PRO A 29 -10.40 -1.60 7.16
N PRO A 30 -10.42 -0.27 6.98
CA PRO A 30 -9.87 0.66 7.95
C PRO A 30 -10.46 0.57 9.32
N SER A 31 -11.72 0.16 9.44
CA SER A 31 -12.33 -0.13 10.73
C SER A 31 -11.61 -1.20 11.55
N MET A 32 -10.75 -2.06 10.99
CA MET A 32 -9.94 -2.98 11.83
C MET A 32 -8.94 -2.25 12.73
N SER A 33 -8.58 -1.00 12.41
CA SER A 33 -7.77 -0.16 13.30
C SER A 33 -8.50 0.20 14.60
N ASN A 34 -9.83 0.05 14.62
CA ASN A 34 -10.64 0.33 15.80
C ASN A 34 -10.64 -0.79 16.85
N LEU A 35 -10.04 -1.94 16.56
CA LEU A 35 -9.98 -3.11 17.45
C LEU A 35 -8.84 -2.93 18.45
N THR A 36 -9.05 -2.10 19.47
CA THR A 36 -7.99 -1.68 20.40
C THR A 36 -7.54 -2.76 21.38
N PHE A 37 -8.33 -3.83 21.57
CA PHE A 37 -7.99 -4.98 22.40
C PHE A 37 -7.40 -6.15 21.59
N LEU A 38 -7.28 -5.99 20.27
CA LEU A 38 -6.78 -7.05 19.40
C LEU A 38 -5.31 -7.36 19.71
N SER A 39 -5.07 -8.58 20.19
CA SER A 39 -3.74 -9.07 20.57
C SER A 39 -3.26 -10.20 19.65
N LEU A 40 -4.18 -10.89 18.99
CA LEU A 40 -3.87 -11.92 18.00
C LEU A 40 -4.60 -11.60 16.69
N LEU A 41 -3.83 -11.52 15.61
CA LEU A 41 -4.34 -11.35 14.26
C LEU A 41 -3.62 -12.32 13.34
N ASP A 42 -4.34 -13.13 12.56
CA ASP A 42 -3.78 -13.86 11.42
C ASP A 42 -4.68 -13.70 10.18
N LEU A 43 -4.13 -13.08 9.14
CA LEU A 43 -4.77 -12.88 7.84
C LEU A 43 -4.00 -13.60 6.72
N SER A 44 -3.08 -14.49 7.08
CA SER A 44 -2.18 -15.14 6.13
C SER A 44 -2.93 -16.06 5.16
N TYR A 45 -2.32 -16.32 4.01
CA TYR A 45 -2.84 -17.23 2.98
C TYR A 45 -4.28 -16.91 2.56
N ASN A 46 -4.49 -15.66 2.12
CA ASN A 46 -5.73 -15.18 1.52
C ASN A 46 -5.43 -14.48 0.17
N ASN A 47 -6.42 -13.82 -0.42
CA ASN A 47 -6.26 -13.00 -1.62
C ASN A 47 -6.50 -11.50 -1.33
N LEU A 48 -6.09 -11.04 -0.13
CA LEU A 48 -6.20 -9.64 0.27
C LEU A 48 -5.24 -8.76 -0.55
N SER A 49 -5.62 -7.50 -0.71
CA SER A 49 -4.91 -6.56 -1.58
C SER A 49 -4.76 -5.17 -0.97
N GLY A 50 -3.83 -4.39 -1.53
CA GLY A 50 -3.60 -3.00 -1.14
C GLY A 50 -2.63 -2.86 0.03
N ARG A 51 -2.52 -1.62 0.53
CA ARG A 51 -1.59 -1.26 1.60
C ARG A 51 -2.14 -1.66 2.97
N ILE A 52 -1.33 -2.30 3.81
CA ILE A 52 -1.59 -2.44 5.25
C ILE A 52 -1.56 -1.04 5.86
N LEU A 53 -2.64 -0.66 6.56
CA LEU A 53 -2.83 0.72 6.99
C LEU A 53 -1.73 1.19 7.93
N SER A 54 -0.98 2.19 7.45
CA SER A 54 0.13 2.79 8.17
C SER A 54 -0.34 3.53 9.41
N SER A 55 0.52 3.60 10.43
CA SER A 55 0.22 4.31 11.69
C SER A 55 -0.98 3.73 12.45
N THR A 56 -1.20 2.42 12.36
CA THR A 56 -2.24 1.68 13.11
C THR A 56 -1.64 0.46 13.81
N GLN A 57 -2.34 -0.15 14.77
CA GLN A 57 -1.86 -1.39 15.41
C GLN A 57 -1.69 -2.56 14.43
N LEU A 58 -2.24 -2.47 13.22
CA LEU A 58 -2.02 -3.51 12.21
C LEU A 58 -0.54 -3.65 11.85
N GLN A 59 0.26 -2.58 11.98
CA GLN A 59 1.70 -2.65 11.72
C GLN A 59 2.52 -3.23 12.88
N SER A 60 1.92 -3.44 14.07
CA SER A 60 2.64 -4.03 15.20
C SER A 60 2.62 -5.56 15.19
N PHE A 61 1.81 -6.19 14.35
CA PHE A 61 1.81 -7.64 14.17
C PHE A 61 2.99 -8.08 13.30
N ASP A 62 3.44 -9.32 13.50
CA ASP A 62 4.53 -9.91 12.71
C ASP A 62 4.15 -10.03 11.22
N ALA A 63 5.12 -9.89 10.32
CA ALA A 63 4.94 -10.05 8.88
C ALA A 63 4.27 -11.39 8.50
N LEU A 64 4.52 -12.46 9.26
CA LEU A 64 3.92 -13.78 9.10
C LEU A 64 2.39 -13.76 9.18
N ARG A 65 1.78 -12.77 9.84
CA ARG A 65 0.32 -12.63 9.92
C ARG A 65 -0.31 -12.17 8.60
N TYR A 66 0.49 -11.81 7.62
CA TYR A 66 0.06 -11.23 6.34
C TYR A 66 0.57 -11.99 5.10
N ILE A 67 1.47 -12.97 5.28
CA ILE A 67 2.07 -13.72 4.16
C ILE A 67 1.02 -14.46 3.34
N GLY A 68 1.37 -14.85 2.12
CA GLY A 68 0.45 -15.60 1.25
C GLY A 68 -0.70 -14.76 0.68
N ASN A 69 -0.66 -13.42 0.82
CA ASN A 69 -1.56 -12.47 0.14
C ASN A 69 -0.82 -11.75 -1.01
N PRO A 70 -0.96 -12.19 -2.28
CA PRO A 70 -0.07 -11.75 -3.37
C PRO A 70 -0.12 -10.26 -3.67
N GLN A 71 -1.27 -9.60 -3.41
CA GLN A 71 -1.50 -8.18 -3.73
C GLN A 71 -1.41 -7.26 -2.51
N LEU A 72 -1.17 -7.79 -1.31
CA LEU A 72 -0.99 -7.00 -0.10
C LEU A 72 0.44 -6.45 -0.04
N CYS A 73 0.63 -5.27 0.53
CA CYS A 73 1.93 -4.58 0.60
C CYS A 73 1.99 -3.57 1.78
N GLY A 74 3.16 -3.02 2.05
CA GLY A 74 3.44 -2.10 3.17
C GLY A 74 3.85 -2.84 4.44
N ASP A 75 4.47 -2.12 5.38
CA ASP A 75 4.94 -2.71 6.64
C ASP A 75 3.77 -3.40 7.38
N PRO A 76 3.99 -4.58 7.98
CA PRO A 76 5.28 -5.23 8.25
C PRO A 76 5.85 -6.08 7.09
N LEU A 77 5.19 -6.14 5.93
CA LEU A 77 5.70 -6.91 4.79
C LEU A 77 6.88 -6.18 4.12
N PRO A 78 7.92 -6.91 3.65
CA PRO A 78 9.04 -6.31 2.91
C PRO A 78 8.64 -5.77 1.53
N LYS A 79 7.38 -5.99 1.12
CA LYS A 79 6.86 -5.59 -0.18
C LYS A 79 6.36 -4.14 -0.11
N ASN A 80 7.04 -3.23 -0.81
CA ASN A 80 6.59 -1.86 -0.96
C ASN A 80 5.35 -1.75 -1.85
N CYS A 81 4.43 -0.86 -1.48
CA CYS A 81 3.29 -0.53 -2.32
C CYS A 81 3.69 0.48 -3.39
N ILE A 82 3.68 0.05 -4.65
CA ILE A 82 3.82 0.95 -5.80
C ILE A 82 2.48 1.69 -5.95
N ILE A 83 2.51 3.01 -5.88
CA ILE A 83 1.36 3.82 -6.28
C ILE A 83 1.42 3.83 -7.82
N GLU A 84 0.59 3.02 -8.46
CA GLU A 84 0.44 3.09 -9.91
C GLU A 84 -0.34 4.37 -10.26
N GLU A 85 0.37 5.47 -10.51
CA GLU A 85 -0.18 6.63 -11.24
C GLU A 85 -0.30 6.33 -12.74
N GLN A 86 -0.95 5.22 -13.12
CA GLN A 86 -1.15 4.86 -14.53
C GLN A 86 -2.55 4.29 -14.79
N SER A 87 -3.57 5.15 -14.74
CA SER A 87 -4.83 4.92 -15.47
C SER A 87 -5.55 6.20 -15.93
N LEU A 88 -4.81 7.25 -16.30
CA LEU A 88 -5.31 8.29 -17.19
C LEU A 88 -4.44 8.37 -18.44
N ASN A 89 -4.44 7.29 -19.23
CA ASN A 89 -4.22 7.41 -20.67
C ASN A 89 -5.40 8.18 -21.26
N ARG A 90 -5.28 9.51 -21.36
CA ARG A 90 -6.11 10.30 -22.29
C ARG A 90 -5.30 10.53 -23.57
N SER A 91 -5.53 9.72 -24.59
CA SER A 91 -5.16 10.09 -25.98
C SER A 91 -6.28 10.92 -26.62
N PRO A 92 -6.06 11.53 -27.80
CA PRO A 92 -5.21 12.69 -28.06
C PRO A 92 -6.07 13.90 -28.46
N ILE A 93 -5.73 15.12 -28.05
CA ILE A 93 -6.33 16.34 -28.63
C ILE A 93 -5.22 17.37 -28.87
N GLY A 94 -4.91 17.55 -30.17
CA GLY A 94 -4.59 18.84 -30.80
C GLY A 94 -3.44 19.68 -30.26
N SER A 95 -2.30 19.57 -30.94
CA SER A 95 -1.36 20.65 -31.29
C SER A 95 -1.48 21.99 -30.53
N VAL A 96 -0.54 22.23 -29.63
CA VAL A 96 0.13 23.53 -29.54
C VAL A 96 1.62 23.22 -29.44
N GLU A 97 2.34 23.58 -30.49
CA GLU A 97 3.81 23.59 -30.51
C GLU A 97 4.26 24.66 -29.50
N ASP A 98 4.99 24.27 -28.47
CA ASP A 98 6.04 25.12 -27.92
C ASP A 98 7.11 24.25 -27.26
N ASP A 99 8.33 24.41 -27.75
CA ASP A 99 9.53 23.66 -27.37
C ASP A 99 9.95 24.03 -25.94
N SER A 100 9.88 23.08 -25.01
CA SER A 100 10.66 23.18 -23.77
C SER A 100 11.41 21.89 -23.51
N LYS A 101 12.71 21.97 -23.78
CA LYS A 101 13.69 20.90 -23.68
C LYS A 101 13.76 20.38 -22.24
N ASN A 102 13.52 19.08 -22.11
CA ASN A 102 13.77 18.29 -20.91
C ASN A 102 15.28 18.32 -20.57
N SER A 103 15.67 19.12 -19.58
CA SER A 103 17.05 19.16 -19.09
C SER A 103 17.26 18.06 -18.04
N SER A 104 17.94 17.00 -18.46
CA SER A 104 18.46 15.94 -17.61
C SER A 104 19.58 16.49 -16.72
N PHE A 105 19.38 16.51 -15.40
CA PHE A 105 20.44 16.84 -14.44
C PHE A 105 21.23 15.58 -14.07
N TYR A 106 22.53 15.55 -14.39
CA TYR A 106 23.47 14.57 -13.84
C TYR A 106 24.17 15.21 -12.63
N ILE A 107 24.19 14.49 -11.50
CA ILE A 107 24.98 14.84 -10.32
C ILE A 107 26.27 14.02 -10.33
N ASP A 108 27.39 14.64 -10.72
CA ASP A 108 28.71 14.07 -10.48
C ASP A 108 29.33 14.68 -9.22
N GLU A 109 29.71 13.79 -8.30
CA GLU A 109 30.37 14.06 -7.05
C GLU A 109 31.83 14.44 -7.31
N PHE A 110 32.14 15.71 -7.55
CA PHE A 110 33.41 16.36 -7.17
C PHE A 110 33.31 17.88 -7.41
N ILE A 111 33.23 18.64 -6.32
CA ILE A 111 33.33 20.11 -6.19
C ILE A 111 32.22 20.94 -6.88
N GLY A 112 31.34 21.47 -6.03
CA GLY A 112 30.17 22.26 -6.40
C GLY A 112 30.43 23.45 -7.34
N LYS A 113 29.69 23.46 -8.45
CA LYS A 113 29.15 24.63 -9.16
C LYS A 113 28.17 24.15 -10.23
N ALA A 114 26.88 24.38 -10.03
CA ALA A 114 25.87 24.20 -11.08
C ALA A 114 26.06 25.31 -12.14
N LYS A 115 26.21 24.94 -13.42
CA LYS A 115 26.13 25.86 -14.55
C LYS A 115 24.99 25.42 -15.46
N SER A 116 24.07 26.34 -15.74
CA SER A 116 23.16 26.24 -16.88
C SER A 116 23.98 26.42 -18.16
N LEU A 117 23.81 25.55 -19.14
CA LEU A 117 24.25 25.81 -20.52
C LEU A 117 23.19 26.70 -21.22
N PRO A 118 23.57 27.47 -22.25
CA PRO A 118 22.70 28.46 -22.90
C PRO A 118 21.50 27.84 -23.61
#